data_AF-A0A963LXG2-F1
#
_entry.id   AF-A0A963LXG2-F1
#
_cell.length_a   1.000
_cell.length_b   1.000
_cell.length_c   1.000
_cell.angle_alpha   90.00
_cell.angle_beta   90.00
_cell.angle_gamma   90.00
#
_symmetry.space_group_name_H-M   'P 1'
#
loop_
_entity.id
_entity.type
_entity.pdbx_description
1 polymer ?
#
loop_
_entity_poly.entity_id
_entity_poly.type
_entity_poly.pdbx_seq_one_letter_code
_entity_poly.pdbx_strand_id
1 'polypeptide(L)'
;MNEQRNLVRPKIVPIAEPKVFEPQAYEQLAAVDPFSKEKLTQALQRDGAQSVANGALVAPELARRKQPLEAFPLDAMTMVGSMIRDGKPVALVKVNNLLYQVRPGDYLGQNYGRVMKI
;
A
#
# COMPACT_ATOMS: atom_id res chain seq x y z
N MET A 1 -30.30 33.25 72.43
CA MET A 1 -29.49 33.62 71.25
C MET A 1 -28.07 33.04 71.26
N ASN A 2 -27.47 32.67 72.40
CA ASN A 2 -26.07 32.22 72.45
C ASN A 2 -25.85 30.75 72.09
N GLU A 3 -26.85 29.88 72.24
CA GLU A 3 -26.67 28.42 72.02
C GLU A 3 -26.56 28.03 70.54
N GLN A 4 -27.29 28.71 69.64
CA GLN A 4 -27.25 28.42 68.21
C GLN A 4 -25.91 28.79 67.55
N ARG A 5 -25.19 29.78 68.09
CA ARG A 5 -23.87 30.18 67.58
C ARG A 5 -22.78 29.16 67.88
N ASN A 6 -22.94 28.36 68.94
CA ASN A 6 -21.94 27.38 69.35
C ASN A 6 -22.03 26.06 68.57
N LEU A 7 -23.07 25.87 67.76
CA LEU A 7 -23.30 24.65 66.97
C LEU A 7 -22.73 24.71 65.54
N VAL A 8 -22.32 25.88 65.06
CA VAL A 8 -21.82 26.03 63.68
C VAL A 8 -20.29 25.98 63.67
N ARG A 9 -19.74 24.76 63.63
CA ARG A 9 -18.32 24.57 63.32
C ARG A 9 -18.16 24.45 61.80
N PRO A 10 -17.47 25.38 61.13
CA PRO A 10 -17.24 25.26 59.70
C PRO A 10 -16.38 24.02 59.42
N LYS A 11 -16.92 23.10 58.63
CA LYS A 11 -16.22 21.87 58.22
C LYS A 11 -15.37 22.23 56.99
N ILE A 12 -14.13 22.64 57.25
CA ILE A 12 -13.18 23.02 56.20
C ILE A 12 -12.63 21.74 55.59
N VAL A 13 -12.74 21.59 54.28
CA VAL A 13 -12.15 20.45 53.57
C VAL A 13 -10.63 20.67 53.53
N PRO A 14 -9.82 19.74 54.06
CA PRO A 14 -8.38 19.84 53.99
C PRO A 14 -7.92 19.91 52.53
N ILE A 15 -6.90 20.73 52.27
CA ILE A 15 -6.27 20.77 50.96
C ILE A 15 -5.63 19.41 50.65
N ALA A 16 -5.80 18.95 49.41
CA ALA A 16 -5.17 17.72 48.96
C ALA A 16 -3.65 17.87 49.03
N GLU A 17 -2.98 16.79 49.43
CA GLU A 17 -1.52 16.76 49.45
C GLU A 17 -0.95 16.98 48.04
N PRO A 18 0.24 17.62 47.94
CA PRO A 18 0.92 17.76 46.67
C PRO A 18 1.14 16.40 46.01
N LYS A 19 0.83 16.31 44.72
CA LYS A 19 1.10 15.09 43.95
C LYS A 19 2.61 14.84 43.93
N VAL A 20 3.00 13.61 44.25
CA VAL A 20 4.39 13.16 44.13
C VAL A 20 4.76 13.07 42.65
N PHE A 21 5.94 13.54 42.29
CA PHE A 21 6.48 13.42 40.94
C PHE A 21 7.00 11.99 40.72
N GLU A 22 6.41 11.28 39.78
CA GLU A 22 6.92 9.99 39.30
C GLU A 22 7.76 10.22 38.03
N PRO A 23 9.09 10.02 38.08
CA PRO A 23 9.92 10.16 36.89
C PRO A 23 9.61 9.05 35.88
N GLN A 24 9.19 9.43 34.68
CA GLN A 24 9.09 8.50 33.56
C GLN A 24 10.49 8.23 33.00
N ALA A 25 10.88 6.96 32.94
CA ALA A 25 12.13 6.56 32.30
C ALA A 25 12.08 6.83 30.78
N TYR A 26 13.19 7.34 30.24
CA TYR A 26 13.34 7.57 28.80
C TYR A 26 13.87 6.31 28.11
N GLU A 27 12.94 5.48 27.62
CA GLU A 27 13.25 4.19 26.98
C GLU A 27 13.88 4.34 25.57
N GLN A 28 13.79 5.52 24.95
CA GLN A 28 14.31 5.77 23.60
C GLN A 28 15.83 5.63 23.49
N LEU A 29 16.57 5.74 24.59
CA LEU A 29 18.03 5.53 24.59
C LEU A 29 18.41 4.07 24.29
N ALA A 30 17.54 3.12 24.64
CA ALA A 30 17.71 1.70 24.34
C ALA A 30 17.05 1.28 23.02
N ALA A 31 16.32 2.18 22.37
CA ALA A 31 15.68 1.90 21.10
C ALA A 31 16.71 1.78 19.97
N VAL A 32 16.47 0.86 19.05
CA VAL A 32 17.31 0.69 17.85
C VAL A 32 17.23 1.95 16.99
N ASP A 33 18.38 2.59 16.78
CA ASP A 33 18.54 3.79 15.95
C ASP A 33 17.82 3.62 14.60
N PRO A 34 16.83 4.49 14.26
CA PRO A 34 16.09 4.41 13.00
C PRO A 34 16.96 4.59 11.76
N PHE A 35 18.15 5.19 11.87
CA PHE A 35 19.07 5.43 10.75
C PHE A 35 20.30 4.52 10.80
N SER A 36 20.27 3.45 11.60
CA SER A 36 21.36 2.49 11.64
C SER A 36 21.53 1.77 10.29
N LYS A 37 22.79 1.44 9.97
CA LYS A 37 23.13 0.68 8.76
C LYS A 37 22.41 -0.68 8.73
N GLU A 38 22.16 -1.29 9.88
CA GLU A 38 21.48 -2.58 10.00
C GLU A 38 19.99 -2.52 9.64
N LYS A 39 19.28 -1.46 10.06
CA LYS A 39 17.90 -1.25 9.62
C LYS A 39 17.84 -0.92 8.13
N LEU A 40 18.81 -0.16 7.63
CA LEU A 40 18.90 0.19 6.21
C LEU A 40 19.18 -1.04 5.34
N THR A 41 20.09 -1.93 5.73
CA THR A 41 20.34 -3.18 5.00
C THR A 41 19.12 -4.11 5.03
N GLN A 42 18.41 -4.23 6.15
CA GLN A 42 17.16 -5.00 6.21
C GLN A 42 16.05 -4.40 5.33
N ALA A 43 15.91 -3.08 5.31
CA ALA A 43 14.93 -2.39 4.45
C ALA A 43 15.26 -2.62 2.96
N LEU A 44 16.51 -2.42 2.56
CA LEU A 44 16.97 -2.68 1.20
C LEU A 44 16.84 -4.15 0.79
N GLN A 45 17.05 -5.10 1.72
CA GLN A 45 16.83 -6.52 1.46
C GLN A 45 15.35 -6.84 1.23
N ARG A 46 14.42 -6.20 1.96
CA ARG A 46 12.97 -6.36 1.71
C ARG A 46 12.56 -5.78 0.35
N ASP A 47 13.04 -4.59 0.01
CA ASP A 47 12.77 -3.98 -1.31
C ASP A 47 13.38 -4.80 -2.46
N GLY A 48 14.59 -5.32 -2.25
CA GLY A 48 15.23 -6.28 -3.15
C GLY A 48 14.41 -7.57 -3.31
N ALA A 49 13.90 -8.14 -2.22
CA ALA A 49 13.07 -9.35 -2.28
C ALA A 49 11.76 -9.13 -3.06
N GLN A 50 11.14 -7.94 -2.99
CA GLN A 50 9.96 -7.61 -3.80
C GLN A 50 10.28 -7.53 -5.30
N SER A 51 11.43 -6.97 -5.67
CA SER A 51 11.86 -6.95 -7.09
C SER A 51 12.21 -8.35 -7.62
N VAL A 52 12.81 -9.22 -6.79
CA VAL A 52 13.10 -10.63 -7.14
C VAL A 52 11.80 -11.45 -7.27
N ALA A 53 10.79 -11.21 -6.43
CA ALA A 53 9.48 -11.85 -6.57
C ALA A 53 8.81 -11.51 -7.91
N ASN A 54 8.94 -10.25 -8.37
CA ASN A 54 8.52 -9.86 -9.71
C ASN A 54 9.37 -10.53 -10.80
N GLY A 55 10.69 -10.65 -10.59
CA GLY A 55 11.59 -11.33 -11.52
C GLY A 55 11.24 -12.81 -11.77
N ALA A 56 10.83 -13.54 -10.73
CA ALA A 56 10.39 -14.94 -10.87
C ALA A 56 9.08 -15.09 -11.65
N LEU A 57 8.17 -14.10 -11.55
CA LEU A 57 6.93 -14.05 -12.33
C LEU A 57 7.16 -13.59 -13.78
N VAL A 58 8.20 -12.78 -14.02
CA VAL A 58 8.54 -12.22 -15.34
C VAL A 58 9.45 -13.14 -16.16
N ALA A 59 10.25 -14.02 -15.53
CA ALA A 59 11.13 -14.94 -16.24
C ALA A 59 10.41 -15.86 -17.26
N PRO A 60 9.23 -16.44 -16.96
CA PRO A 60 8.45 -17.19 -17.96
C PRO A 60 7.94 -16.31 -19.11
N GLU A 61 7.61 -15.04 -18.83
CA GLU A 61 7.15 -14.09 -19.84
C GLU A 61 8.27 -13.65 -20.79
N LEU A 62 9.52 -13.57 -20.31
CA LEU A 62 10.69 -13.31 -21.15
C LEU A 62 11.00 -14.45 -22.13
N ALA A 63 10.73 -15.70 -21.73
CA ALA A 63 11.01 -16.88 -22.53
C ALA A 63 10.00 -17.11 -23.66
N ARG A 64 8.84 -16.43 -23.62
CA ARG A 64 7.77 -16.62 -24.63
C ARG A 64 7.96 -15.72 -25.84
N ARG A 65 7.32 -16.10 -26.94
CA ARG A 65 7.22 -15.25 -28.13
C ARG A 65 6.30 -14.06 -27.85
N LYS A 66 6.84 -12.84 -27.99
CA LYS A 66 6.08 -11.59 -27.83
C LYS A 66 4.97 -11.45 -28.88
N GLN A 67 3.86 -10.88 -28.46
CA GLN A 67 2.71 -10.48 -29.27
C GLN A 67 2.89 -9.04 -29.79
N PRO A 68 2.18 -8.66 -30.88
CA PRO A 68 2.33 -7.33 -31.48
C PRO A 68 2.02 -6.17 -30.52
N LEU A 69 1.06 -6.35 -29.62
CA LEU A 69 0.62 -5.30 -28.68
C LEU A 69 1.57 -5.08 -27.50
N GLU A 70 2.63 -5.89 -27.36
CA GLU A 70 3.66 -5.69 -26.34
C GLU A 70 4.78 -4.75 -26.79
N ALA A 71 4.85 -4.42 -28.08
CA ALA A 71 5.80 -3.43 -28.58
C ALA A 71 5.41 -1.99 -28.18
N PHE A 72 4.12 -1.78 -27.90
CA PHE A 72 3.56 -0.46 -27.62
C PHE A 72 3.44 -0.23 -26.11
N PRO A 73 3.68 0.99 -25.63
CA PRO A 73 3.44 1.33 -24.24
C PRO A 73 1.93 1.41 -23.96
N LEU A 74 1.53 1.16 -22.70
CA LEU A 74 0.11 1.05 -22.32
C LEU A 74 -0.64 2.40 -22.39
N ASP A 75 0.09 3.50 -22.21
CA ASP A 75 -0.43 4.87 -22.31
C ASP A 75 -0.89 5.23 -23.73
N ALA A 76 -0.30 4.63 -24.76
CA ALA A 76 -0.69 4.79 -26.15
C ALA A 76 -1.89 3.91 -26.56
N MET A 77 -2.45 3.15 -25.62
CA MET A 77 -3.58 2.25 -25.87
C MET A 77 -4.88 2.83 -25.31
N THR A 78 -5.99 2.59 -26.00
CA THR A 78 -7.31 2.97 -25.50
C THR A 78 -8.30 1.84 -25.75
N MET A 79 -9.03 1.41 -24.71
CA MET A 79 -10.12 0.45 -24.85
C MET A 79 -11.31 1.15 -25.49
N VAL A 80 -11.77 0.64 -26.64
CA VAL A 80 -12.86 1.23 -27.42
C VAL A 80 -14.20 0.57 -27.11
N GLY A 81 -14.19 -0.72 -26.80
CA GLY A 81 -15.37 -1.47 -26.40
C GLY A 81 -15.10 -2.96 -26.29
N SER A 82 -16.16 -3.74 -26.07
CA SER A 82 -16.14 -5.19 -26.12
C SER A 82 -17.24 -5.70 -27.04
N MET A 83 -17.01 -6.88 -27.64
CA MET A 83 -17.98 -7.55 -28.51
C MET A 83 -17.91 -9.06 -28.27
N ILE A 84 -19.00 -9.76 -28.61
CA ILE A 84 -19.01 -11.22 -28.61
C ILE A 84 -18.88 -11.66 -30.06
N ARG A 85 -17.84 -12.43 -30.36
CA ARG A 85 -17.61 -13.03 -31.68
C ARG A 85 -17.57 -14.54 -31.53
N ASP A 86 -18.41 -15.24 -32.28
CA ASP A 86 -18.51 -16.70 -32.25
C ASP A 86 -18.74 -17.27 -30.82
N GLY A 87 -19.54 -16.56 -30.02
CA GLY A 87 -19.82 -16.91 -28.63
C GLY A 87 -18.69 -16.62 -27.64
N LYS A 88 -17.59 -15.98 -28.07
CA LYS A 88 -16.44 -15.64 -27.21
C LYS A 88 -16.35 -14.11 -27.01
N PRO A 89 -16.17 -13.62 -25.77
CA PRO A 89 -15.95 -12.21 -25.53
C PRO A 89 -14.58 -11.76 -26.06
N VAL A 90 -14.56 -10.61 -26.72
CA VAL A 90 -13.38 -9.99 -27.33
C VAL A 90 -13.40 -8.50 -27.00
N ALA A 91 -12.27 -7.95 -26.56
CA ALA A 91 -12.09 -6.53 -26.33
C ALA A 91 -11.47 -5.88 -27.57
N LEU A 92 -11.88 -4.64 -27.84
CA LEU A 92 -11.37 -3.81 -28.91
C LEU A 92 -10.45 -2.75 -28.32
N VAL A 93 -9.17 -2.81 -28.68
CA VAL A 93 -8.13 -1.90 -28.20
C VAL A 93 -7.57 -1.12 -29.39
N LYS A 94 -7.55 0.19 -29.28
CA LYS A 94 -6.99 1.10 -30.28
C LYS A 94 -5.56 1.49 -29.88
N VAL A 95 -4.62 1.36 -30.81
CA VAL A 95 -3.21 1.75 -30.64
C VAL A 95 -2.75 2.45 -31.90
N ASN A 96 -2.20 3.66 -31.79
CA ASN A 96 -1.73 4.46 -32.95
C ASN A 96 -2.76 4.54 -34.10
N ASN A 97 -4.03 4.69 -33.75
CA ASN A 97 -5.15 4.75 -34.69
C ASN A 97 -5.50 3.43 -35.43
N LEU A 98 -4.85 2.31 -35.08
CA LEU A 98 -5.22 0.96 -35.52
C LEU A 98 -6.05 0.25 -34.46
N LEU A 99 -7.04 -0.53 -34.88
CA LEU A 99 -7.91 -1.30 -34.00
C LEU A 99 -7.45 -2.76 -33.93
N TYR A 100 -7.25 -3.25 -32.71
CA TYR A 100 -6.87 -4.63 -32.42
C TYR A 100 -7.94 -5.32 -31.59
N GLN A 101 -8.08 -6.63 -31.82
CA GLN A 101 -8.95 -7.50 -31.05
C GLN A 101 -8.10 -8.29 -30.06
N VAL A 102 -8.48 -8.28 -28.79
CA VAL A 102 -7.79 -9.02 -27.73
C VAL A 102 -8.74 -9.95 -27.00
N ARG A 103 -8.20 -11.09 -26.58
CA ARG A 103 -8.92 -12.18 -25.90
C ARG A 103 -8.32 -12.40 -24.51
N PRO A 104 -9.05 -13.08 -23.61
CA PRO A 104 -8.47 -13.46 -22.32
C PRO A 104 -7.26 -14.37 -22.56
N GLY A 105 -6.14 -14.03 -21.94
CA GLY A 105 -4.84 -14.68 -22.12
C GLY A 105 -3.89 -13.96 -23.08
N ASP A 106 -4.36 -12.97 -23.85
CA ASP A 106 -3.47 -12.10 -24.64
C ASP A 106 -2.72 -11.11 -23.76
N TYR A 107 -1.68 -10.50 -24.32
CA TYR A 107 -0.79 -9.60 -23.63
C TYR A 107 -0.74 -8.23 -24.29
N LEU A 108 -0.61 -7.23 -23.44
CA LEU A 108 -0.69 -5.82 -23.75
C LEU A 108 0.41 -5.08 -23.01
N GLY A 109 1.06 -4.15 -23.71
CA GLY A 109 2.03 -3.26 -23.09
C GLY A 109 3.40 -3.89 -22.95
N GLN A 110 4.41 -3.02 -22.77
CA GLN A 110 5.81 -3.43 -22.59
C GLN A 110 6.09 -4.14 -21.25
N ASN A 111 5.15 -4.07 -20.30
CA ASN A 111 5.27 -4.64 -18.96
C ASN A 111 4.51 -5.97 -18.80
N TYR A 112 4.34 -6.73 -19.89
CA TYR A 112 3.73 -8.08 -19.87
C TYR A 112 2.31 -8.11 -19.27
N GLY A 113 1.48 -7.10 -19.58
CA GLY A 113 0.12 -7.01 -19.04
C GLY A 113 -0.79 -8.08 -19.62
N ARG A 114 -1.18 -9.07 -18.82
CA ARG A 114 -2.04 -10.18 -19.27
C ARG A 114 -3.53 -9.84 -19.12
N VAL A 115 -4.31 -10.06 -20.18
CA VAL A 115 -5.78 -9.91 -20.16
C VAL A 115 -6.39 -11.08 -19.39
N MET A 116 -6.92 -10.81 -18.19
CA MET A 116 -7.53 -11.86 -17.36
C MET A 116 -9.04 -12.04 -17.65
N LYS A 117 -9.74 -10.95 -17.98
CA LYS A 117 -11.18 -10.90 -18.25
C LYS A 117 -11.49 -9.77 -19.24
N ILE A 118 -12.65 -9.85 -19.89
CA ILE A 118 -13.20 -8.88 -20.85
C ILE A 118 -14.62 -8.54 -20.44
#